data_AF-A0A2P8KS64-F1
#
_entry.id   AF-A0A2P8KS64-F1
#
_cell.length_a   1.000
_cell.length_b   1.000
_cell.length_c   1.000
_cell.angle_alpha   90.00
_cell.angle_beta   90.00
_cell.angle_gamma   90.00
#
_symmetry.space_group_name_H-M   'P 1'
#
loop_
_entity.id
_entity.type
_entity.pdbx_description
1 polymer ?
#
loop_
_entity_poly.entity_id
_entity_poly.type
_entity_poly.pdbx_seq_one_letter_code
_entity_poly.pdbx_strand_id
1 'polypeptide(L)'
;MTRAGYGIAPPAAQLTLLQQSYDALKESIYSALVLQTRLKPYLDAIELTIDEQGIRFDTTALASLLDQRKAAGEREAIIDLVELNRFAQSTLQAVGFAGLDTLRGWVEALPAGSALRTELAALNVYAGATTSGTAKSDLYLGDASGNSFNGGAGDDVASAGAGNDTLSGGDGNDSLYGGTGNDCLNGDNGNDTLEGGAGIDSLLGGEGNDMLYGGVGNDTLDGGVGNDTLSGDAGNNIYLFGRGDGQDNIRSHDSTAGKLNVLQFKEGIAPSDIIVKQAYDGYWGGGNGLELSIAGTTDKLFINGYFYGDTTDSAYSPVQQVKFADGTTWNSAAILAKVFAGTEGSDSLRGTTSSDTSSEGWAAARSMARRATIRSTAVRATTRSKVARATTTSSGTTAATP
;
A
#
# COMPACT_ATOMS: atom_id res chain seq x y z
N MET A 1 57.36 33.04 7.97
CA MET A 1 56.12 33.07 7.17
C MET A 1 55.28 31.86 7.56
N THR A 2 54.41 32.04 8.55
CA THR A 2 53.40 31.04 8.93
C THR A 2 52.25 31.14 7.93
N ARG A 3 52.03 30.08 7.17
CA ARG A 3 50.94 29.97 6.20
C ARG A 3 49.63 29.83 6.99
N ALA A 4 48.82 30.89 7.00
CA ALA A 4 47.48 30.86 7.59
C ALA A 4 46.65 29.80 6.86
N GLY A 5 46.25 28.75 7.58
CA GLY A 5 45.31 27.76 7.07
C GLY A 5 43.96 28.44 6.84
N TYR A 6 43.51 28.47 5.60
CA TYR A 6 42.11 28.77 5.27
C TYR A 6 41.26 27.60 5.74
N GLY A 7 40.89 27.60 7.02
CA GLY A 7 39.82 26.76 7.53
C GLY A 7 38.50 27.49 7.30
N ILE A 8 37.83 27.23 6.18
CA ILE A 8 36.42 27.59 6.06
C ILE A 8 35.69 26.64 7.01
N ALA A 9 35.28 27.15 8.17
CA ALA A 9 34.39 26.39 9.05
C ALA A 9 33.09 26.14 8.28
N PRO A 10 32.63 24.88 8.13
CA PRO A 10 31.37 24.61 7.46
C PRO A 10 30.26 25.37 8.20
N PRO A 11 29.27 25.95 7.49
CA PRO A 11 28.09 26.53 8.12
C PRO A 11 27.46 25.53 9.10
N ALA A 12 26.87 26.03 10.20
CA ALA A 12 26.32 25.18 11.26
C ALA A 12 25.36 24.09 10.73
N ALA A 13 24.55 24.41 9.72
CA ALA A 13 23.66 23.44 9.06
C ALA A 13 24.42 22.28 8.37
N GLN A 14 25.59 22.54 7.76
CA GLN A 14 26.42 21.49 7.16
C GLN A 14 27.10 20.62 8.22
N LEU A 15 27.47 21.20 9.37
CA LEU A 15 27.99 20.42 10.51
C LEU A 15 26.91 19.51 11.09
N THR A 16 25.68 20.01 11.24
CA THR A 16 24.54 19.20 11.69
C THR A 16 24.25 18.06 10.72
N LEU A 17 24.19 18.33 9.42
CA LEU A 17 23.94 17.30 8.41
C LEU A 17 25.05 16.24 8.37
N LEU A 18 26.30 16.66 8.52
CA LEU A 18 27.44 15.73 8.60
C LEU A 18 27.36 14.85 9.86
N GLN A 19 26.96 15.43 10.99
CA GLN A 19 26.78 14.69 12.23
C GLN A 19 25.63 13.67 12.11
N GLN A 20 24.48 14.07 11.56
CA GLN A 20 23.35 13.18 11.28
C GLN A 20 23.77 12.02 10.35
N SER A 21 24.51 12.34 9.29
CA SER A 21 24.99 11.33 8.34
C SER A 21 25.97 10.34 9.00
N TYR A 22 26.81 10.82 9.91
CA TYR A 22 27.74 9.98 10.67
C TYR A 22 27.01 9.07 11.66
N ASP A 23 26.02 9.60 12.38
CA ASP A 23 25.22 8.84 13.34
C ASP A 23 24.38 7.76 12.62
N ALA A 24 23.75 8.10 11.49
CA ALA A 24 23.04 7.14 10.64
C ALA A 24 23.95 6.03 10.11
N LEU A 25 25.17 6.35 9.65
CA LEU A 25 26.14 5.34 9.21
C LEU A 25 26.54 4.42 10.37
N LYS A 26 26.73 4.97 11.56
CA LYS A 26 27.10 4.20 12.75
C LYS A 26 25.99 3.22 13.14
N GLU A 27 24.73 3.65 13.11
CA GLU A 27 23.58 2.78 13.37
C GLU A 27 23.40 1.71 12.30
N SER A 28 23.61 2.05 11.02
CA SER A 28 23.59 1.08 9.91
C SER A 28 24.67 -0.01 10.05
N ILE A 29 25.90 0.36 10.41
CA ILE A 29 26.97 -0.63 10.64
C ILE A 29 26.67 -1.49 11.87
N TYR A 30 26.16 -0.86 12.94
CA TYR A 30 25.83 -1.56 14.18
C TYR A 30 24.71 -2.60 13.97
N SER A 31 23.60 -2.20 13.35
CA SER A 31 22.47 -3.09 13.05
C SER A 31 22.91 -4.29 12.20
N ALA A 32 23.66 -4.06 11.13
CA ALA A 32 24.19 -5.14 10.29
C ALA A 32 25.10 -6.11 11.06
N LEU A 33 25.98 -5.57 11.91
CA LEU A 33 26.89 -6.40 12.71
C LEU A 33 26.12 -7.22 13.76
N VAL A 34 25.16 -6.62 14.45
CA VAL A 34 24.33 -7.29 15.46
C VAL A 34 23.53 -8.44 14.85
N LEU A 35 22.88 -8.21 13.71
CA LEU A 35 22.12 -9.24 12.99
C LEU A 35 23.00 -10.39 12.51
N GLN A 36 24.24 -10.12 12.10
CA GLN A 36 25.17 -11.15 11.63
C GLN A 36 25.97 -11.85 12.74
N THR A 37 25.88 -11.37 13.99
CA THR A 37 26.64 -11.93 15.11
C THR A 37 25.70 -12.39 16.22
N ARG A 38 25.25 -11.46 17.07
CA ARG A 38 24.52 -11.74 18.30
C ARG A 38 23.13 -12.30 18.03
N LEU A 39 22.42 -11.77 17.02
CA LEU A 39 21.04 -12.16 16.73
C LEU A 39 20.92 -13.26 15.67
N LYS A 40 22.01 -13.54 14.94
CA LYS A 40 22.05 -14.58 13.91
C LYS A 40 21.50 -15.94 14.37
N PRO A 41 21.82 -16.45 15.59
CA PRO A 41 21.31 -17.74 16.05
C PRO A 41 19.78 -17.81 16.13
N TYR A 42 19.11 -16.69 16.45
CA TYR A 42 17.64 -16.65 16.49
C TYR A 42 17.05 -16.72 15.08
N LEU A 43 17.62 -15.97 14.14
CA LEU A 43 17.16 -15.93 12.75
C LEU A 43 17.43 -17.25 12.02
N ASP A 44 18.59 -17.88 12.26
CA ASP A 44 18.93 -19.20 11.71
C ASP A 44 18.02 -20.32 12.24
N ALA A 45 17.36 -20.10 13.37
CA ALA A 45 16.42 -21.06 13.97
C ALA A 45 15.03 -21.02 13.35
N ILE A 46 14.77 -20.09 12.42
CA ILE A 46 13.52 -20.08 11.64
C ILE A 46 13.63 -21.15 10.56
N GLU A 47 12.79 -22.18 10.64
CA GLU A 47 12.79 -23.27 9.68
C GLU A 47 11.69 -23.07 8.63
N LEU A 48 11.96 -23.52 7.40
CA LEU A 48 10.97 -23.58 6.34
C LEU A 48 10.34 -24.97 6.31
N THR A 49 9.04 -25.05 6.59
CA THR A 49 8.27 -26.27 6.41
C THR A 49 7.51 -26.23 5.09
N ILE A 50 7.64 -27.30 4.30
CA ILE A 50 6.88 -27.48 3.06
C ILE A 50 6.10 -28.79 3.20
N ASP A 51 4.78 -28.69 3.25
CA ASP A 51 3.87 -29.83 3.39
C ASP A 51 2.66 -29.72 2.45
N GLU A 52 1.68 -30.62 2.60
CA GLU A 52 0.46 -30.65 1.78
C GLU A 52 -0.40 -29.39 1.97
N GLN A 53 -0.18 -28.64 3.06
CA GLN A 53 -0.88 -27.39 3.39
C GLN A 53 -0.14 -26.16 2.84
N GLY A 54 1.08 -26.32 2.32
CA GLY A 54 1.81 -25.29 1.59
C GLY A 54 3.21 -25.01 2.16
N ILE A 55 3.67 -23.78 1.98
CA ILE A 55 4.94 -23.28 2.50
C ILE A 55 4.64 -22.47 3.76
N ARG A 56 5.22 -22.86 4.89
CA ARG A 56 5.09 -22.15 6.17
C ARG A 56 6.43 -22.04 6.88
N PHE A 57 6.60 -20.99 7.67
CA PHE A 57 7.75 -20.86 8.54
C PHE A 57 7.44 -21.45 9.93
N ASP A 58 8.40 -22.15 10.51
CA ASP A 58 8.34 -22.63 11.89
C ASP A 58 9.28 -21.79 12.75
N THR A 59 8.71 -21.11 13.74
CA THR A 59 9.39 -20.18 14.65
C THR A 59 9.56 -20.77 16.06
N THR A 60 9.21 -22.04 16.26
CA THR A 60 9.25 -22.73 17.56
C THR A 60 10.66 -22.76 18.15
N ALA A 61 11.68 -23.01 17.33
CA ALA A 61 13.07 -23.05 17.78
C ALA A 61 13.58 -21.64 18.14
N LEU A 62 13.20 -20.61 17.39
CA LEU A 62 13.49 -19.21 17.71
C LEU A 62 12.90 -18.86 19.09
N ALA A 63 11.60 -19.13 19.31
CA ALA A 63 10.93 -18.87 20.59
C ALA A 63 11.63 -19.60 21.75
N SER A 64 11.98 -20.88 21.54
CA SER A 64 12.68 -21.70 22.54
C SER A 64 14.07 -21.13 22.89
N LEU A 65 14.80 -20.58 21.92
CA LEU A 65 16.09 -19.93 22.16
C LEU A 65 15.94 -18.66 22.99
N LEU A 66 14.91 -17.85 22.72
CA LEU A 66 14.60 -16.65 23.50
C LEU A 66 14.26 -17.00 24.96
N ASP A 67 13.43 -18.02 25.18
CA ASP A 67 13.09 -18.48 26.53
C ASP A 67 14.31 -19.02 27.29
N GLN A 68 15.17 -19.80 26.62
CA GLN A 68 16.44 -20.26 27.19
C GLN A 68 17.36 -19.08 27.54
N ARG A 69 17.43 -18.07 26.67
CA ARG A 69 18.20 -16.85 26.92
C ARG A 69 17.66 -16.12 28.15
N LYS A 70 16.34 -15.98 28.25
CA LYS A 70 15.67 -15.32 29.39
C LYS A 70 15.95 -16.05 30.71
N ALA A 71 15.92 -17.38 30.70
CA ALA A 71 16.26 -18.19 31.86
C ALA A 71 17.73 -18.05 32.29
N ALA A 72 18.65 -17.82 31.35
CA ALA A 72 20.06 -17.57 31.62
C ALA A 72 20.36 -16.12 32.05
N GLY A 73 19.59 -15.15 31.54
CA GLY A 73 19.72 -13.73 31.83
C GLY A 73 18.56 -12.93 31.25
N GLU A 74 17.63 -12.51 32.09
CA GLU A 74 16.41 -11.80 31.68
C GLU A 74 16.71 -10.48 30.97
N ARG A 75 17.69 -9.72 31.49
CA ARG A 75 18.13 -8.45 30.88
C ARG A 75 18.61 -8.65 29.45
N GLU A 76 19.55 -9.58 29.25
CA GLU A 76 20.14 -9.82 27.95
C GLU A 76 19.13 -10.34 26.94
N ALA A 77 18.21 -11.21 27.38
CA ALA A 77 17.13 -11.71 26.52
C ALA A 77 16.18 -10.60 26.07
N ILE A 78 15.78 -9.71 26.98
CA ILE A 78 14.93 -8.56 26.64
C ILE A 78 15.66 -7.64 25.65
N ILE A 79 16.95 -7.34 25.87
CA ILE A 79 17.73 -6.52 24.94
C ILE A 79 17.86 -7.20 23.57
N ASP A 80 18.09 -8.52 23.52
CA ASP A 80 18.12 -9.28 22.27
C ASP A 80 16.77 -9.18 21.53
N LEU A 81 15.65 -9.31 22.25
CA LEU A 81 14.31 -9.21 21.67
C LEU A 81 13.95 -7.79 21.23
N VAL A 82 14.40 -6.75 21.94
CA VAL A 82 14.31 -5.35 21.50
C VAL A 82 15.02 -5.17 20.17
N GLU A 83 16.29 -5.60 20.07
CA GLU A 83 17.06 -5.41 18.83
C GLU A 83 16.53 -6.26 17.66
N LEU A 84 15.99 -7.44 17.94
CA LEU A 84 15.27 -8.25 16.94
C LEU A 84 14.06 -7.49 16.37
N ASN A 85 13.23 -6.90 17.25
CA ASN A 85 12.07 -6.11 16.82
C ASN A 85 12.45 -4.73 16.26
N ARG A 86 13.67 -4.25 16.45
CA ARG A 86 14.13 -2.98 15.85
C ARG A 86 14.71 -3.19 14.46
N PHE A 87 15.46 -4.27 14.25
CA PHE A 87 16.23 -4.47 13.01
C PHE A 87 15.69 -5.57 12.09
N ALA A 88 14.84 -6.46 12.60
CA ALA A 88 14.29 -7.58 11.83
C ALA A 88 12.76 -7.68 11.93
N GLN A 89 12.08 -6.63 12.38
CA GLN A 89 10.64 -6.60 12.62
C GLN A 89 9.84 -7.16 11.43
N SER A 90 10.07 -6.62 10.24
CA SER A 90 9.39 -7.04 9.02
C SER A 90 9.64 -8.51 8.67
N THR A 91 10.84 -9.02 8.97
CA THR A 91 11.17 -10.44 8.82
C THR A 91 10.40 -11.29 9.83
N LEU A 92 10.37 -10.87 11.11
CA LEU A 92 9.66 -11.58 12.18
C LEU A 92 8.16 -11.65 11.88
N GLN A 93 7.56 -10.55 11.44
CA GLN A 93 6.16 -10.51 11.03
C GLN A 93 5.90 -11.41 9.82
N ALA A 94 6.75 -11.36 8.79
CA ALA A 94 6.60 -12.18 7.59
C ALA A 94 6.68 -13.69 7.87
N VAL A 95 7.40 -14.10 8.91
CA VAL A 95 7.49 -15.51 9.34
C VAL A 95 6.44 -15.87 10.41
N GLY A 96 5.57 -14.94 10.78
CA GLY A 96 4.52 -15.15 11.78
C GLY A 96 5.01 -15.21 13.23
N PHE A 97 6.18 -14.64 13.53
CA PHE A 97 6.66 -14.52 14.90
C PHE A 97 6.18 -13.22 15.55
N ALA A 98 5.32 -13.33 16.57
CA ALA A 98 4.80 -12.20 17.34
C ALA A 98 5.84 -11.65 18.34
N GLY A 99 6.94 -11.11 17.81
CA GLY A 99 8.07 -10.61 18.60
C GLY A 99 7.71 -9.42 19.50
N LEU A 100 6.87 -8.51 19.01
CA LEU A 100 6.42 -7.33 19.76
C LEU A 100 5.51 -7.71 20.93
N ASP A 101 4.57 -8.64 20.72
CA ASP A 101 3.71 -9.15 21.80
C ASP A 101 4.51 -9.89 22.88
N THR A 102 5.49 -10.71 22.45
CA THR A 102 6.40 -11.39 23.36
C THR A 102 7.19 -10.38 24.20
N LEU A 103 7.69 -9.33 23.56
CA LEU A 103 8.42 -8.26 24.23
C LEU A 103 7.53 -7.48 25.20
N ARG A 104 6.31 -7.11 24.78
CA ARG A 104 5.32 -6.45 25.64
C ARG A 104 5.09 -7.26 26.91
N GLY A 105 4.77 -8.55 26.78
CA GLY A 105 4.56 -9.42 27.93
C GLY A 105 5.77 -9.53 28.85
N TRP A 106 6.99 -9.56 28.29
CA TRP A 106 8.21 -9.57 29.10
C TRP A 106 8.46 -8.25 29.82
N VAL A 107 8.21 -7.12 29.17
CA VAL A 107 8.40 -5.78 29.74
C VAL A 107 7.35 -5.52 30.81
N GLU A 108 6.08 -5.86 30.58
CA GLU A 108 4.98 -5.74 31.55
C GLU A 108 5.25 -6.52 32.84
N ALA A 109 5.81 -7.72 32.72
CA ALA A 109 6.18 -8.55 33.87
C ALA A 109 7.30 -7.95 34.73
N LEU A 110 8.09 -6.99 34.21
CA LEU A 110 9.12 -6.31 35.00
C LEU A 110 8.50 -5.40 36.07
N PRO A 111 9.02 -5.39 37.31
CA PRO A 111 8.59 -4.46 38.34
C PRO A 111 8.65 -3.01 37.87
N ALA A 112 7.61 -2.23 38.17
CA ALA A 112 7.57 -0.80 37.90
C ALA A 112 8.76 -0.11 38.59
N GLY A 113 9.47 0.77 37.86
CA GLY A 113 10.65 1.47 38.37
C GLY A 113 11.91 0.61 38.53
N SER A 114 11.94 -0.62 38.01
CA SER A 114 13.16 -1.43 37.98
C SER A 114 14.26 -0.77 37.15
N ALA A 115 15.52 -1.03 37.50
CA ALA A 115 16.68 -0.51 36.76
C ALA A 115 16.64 -0.90 35.28
N LEU A 116 16.09 -2.08 34.97
CA LEU A 116 15.93 -2.54 33.59
C LEU A 116 14.90 -1.72 32.82
N ARG A 117 13.77 -1.30 33.43
CA ARG A 117 12.84 -0.36 32.77
C ARG A 117 13.49 0.99 32.49
N THR A 118 14.32 1.50 33.40
CA THR A 118 15.10 2.73 33.18
C THR A 118 16.11 2.56 32.05
N GLU A 119 16.76 1.39 31.98
CA GLU A 119 17.69 1.06 30.90
C GLU A 119 16.99 0.98 29.54
N LEU A 120 15.82 0.35 29.47
CA LEU A 120 15.00 0.27 28.27
C LEU A 120 14.63 1.67 27.75
N ALA A 121 14.20 2.57 28.63
CA ALA A 121 13.95 3.96 28.25
C ALA A 121 15.20 4.67 27.71
N ALA A 122 16.38 4.37 28.26
CA ALA A 122 17.66 4.90 27.74
C ALA A 122 18.07 4.29 26.38
N LEU A 123 17.50 3.14 26.02
CA LEU A 123 17.61 2.50 24.71
C LEU A 123 16.44 2.86 23.78
N ASN A 124 15.67 3.90 24.11
CA ASN A 124 14.51 4.33 23.37
C ASN A 124 13.42 3.26 23.24
N VAL A 125 13.18 2.51 24.31
CA VAL A 125 12.07 1.57 24.42
C VAL A 125 11.12 2.11 25.48
N TYR A 126 9.93 2.50 25.05
CA TYR A 126 8.92 3.13 25.87
C TYR A 126 7.75 2.18 26.08
N ALA A 127 7.26 2.10 27.32
CA ALA A 127 6.09 1.31 27.67
C ALA A 127 5.08 2.16 28.46
N GLY A 128 3.81 2.19 28.02
CA GLY A 128 2.71 2.92 28.67
C GLY A 128 1.97 3.90 27.74
N ALA A 129 1.06 4.71 28.30
CA ALA A 129 -0.05 5.28 27.53
C ALA A 129 0.16 6.63 26.81
N THR A 130 1.21 7.39 27.08
CA THR A 130 1.45 8.64 26.34
C THR A 130 2.94 8.92 26.24
N THR A 131 3.49 8.94 25.04
CA THR A 131 4.93 9.20 24.85
C THR A 131 5.18 9.91 23.53
N SER A 132 5.98 10.97 23.58
CA SER A 132 6.60 11.59 22.41
C SER A 132 8.02 11.09 22.29
N GLY A 133 8.41 10.71 21.08
CA GLY A 133 9.70 10.15 20.75
C GLY A 133 10.81 11.17 20.60
N THR A 134 11.91 10.65 20.10
CA THR A 134 13.16 11.33 19.91
C THR A 134 13.40 11.58 18.42
N ALA A 135 14.64 11.85 18.04
CA ALA A 135 15.03 11.96 16.63
C ALA A 135 15.77 10.70 16.16
N LYS A 136 15.50 9.58 16.81
CA LYS A 136 16.11 8.27 16.60
C LYS A 136 15.00 7.24 16.54
N SER A 137 15.31 6.08 15.97
CA SER A 137 14.45 4.91 16.01
C SER A 137 14.10 4.47 17.43
N ASP A 138 12.84 4.62 17.76
CA ASP A 138 12.21 4.35 19.03
C ASP A 138 11.30 3.10 18.92
N LEU A 139 11.02 2.48 20.07
CA LEU A 139 10.16 1.30 20.16
C LEU A 139 9.09 1.54 21.24
N TYR A 140 7.82 1.57 20.84
CA TYR A 140 6.68 1.78 21.73
C TYR A 140 5.92 0.49 21.96
N LEU A 141 5.66 0.20 23.23
CA LEU A 141 4.87 -0.92 23.70
C LEU A 141 3.71 -0.37 24.53
N GLY A 142 2.54 -0.34 23.93
CA GLY A 142 1.31 0.02 24.62
C GLY A 142 0.81 -1.08 25.55
N ASP A 143 -0.31 -0.79 26.19
CA ASP A 143 -0.95 -1.66 27.17
C ASP A 143 -2.38 -2.02 26.74
N ALA A 144 -3.29 -2.23 27.70
CA ALA A 144 -4.69 -2.54 27.41
C ALA A 144 -5.62 -1.31 27.51
N SER A 145 -5.05 -0.12 27.65
CA SER A 145 -5.75 1.16 27.71
C SER A 145 -5.51 1.95 26.44
N GLY A 146 -6.35 2.98 26.18
CA GLY A 146 -6.10 3.88 25.06
C GLY A 146 -4.75 4.59 25.20
N ASN A 147 -3.88 4.43 24.22
CA ASN A 147 -2.51 4.91 24.18
C ASN A 147 -2.34 6.00 23.11
N SER A 148 -1.39 6.90 23.32
CA SER A 148 -1.03 7.96 22.39
C SER A 148 0.47 8.01 22.17
N PHE A 149 0.89 7.65 20.95
CA PHE A 149 2.29 7.63 20.55
C PHE A 149 2.55 8.63 19.44
N ASN A 150 3.69 9.29 19.52
CA ASN A 150 4.25 10.11 18.46
C ASN A 150 5.74 9.75 18.36
N GLY A 151 6.15 9.14 17.26
CA GLY A 151 7.52 8.64 17.03
C GLY A 151 8.53 9.77 16.85
N GLY A 152 8.13 10.84 16.15
CA GLY A 152 8.94 12.04 16.02
C GLY A 152 9.79 11.94 14.76
N ALA A 153 11.08 11.62 14.89
CA ALA A 153 11.91 11.36 13.72
C ALA A 153 12.75 10.10 13.91
N GLY A 154 13.11 9.45 12.81
CA GLY A 154 13.77 8.14 12.81
C GLY A 154 12.78 7.04 12.41
N ASP A 155 13.29 5.86 12.06
CA ASP A 155 12.44 4.72 11.71
C ASP A 155 11.92 4.06 12.99
N ASP A 156 10.68 4.31 13.37
CA ASP A 156 10.06 3.94 14.63
C ASP A 156 9.19 2.68 14.53
N VAL A 157 9.06 1.96 15.65
CA VAL A 157 8.16 0.81 15.76
C VAL A 157 7.21 1.04 16.93
N ALA A 158 5.90 1.07 16.67
CA ALA A 158 4.91 1.26 17.72
C ALA A 158 3.87 0.14 17.72
N SER A 159 3.65 -0.48 18.87
CA SER A 159 2.63 -1.51 19.04
C SER A 159 1.76 -1.20 20.25
N ALA A 160 0.56 -0.69 20.00
CA ALA A 160 -0.31 -0.12 21.03
C ALA A 160 -1.08 -1.18 21.83
N GLY A 161 -1.43 -2.31 21.21
CA GLY A 161 -1.93 -3.46 21.96
C GLY A 161 -3.45 -3.47 22.01
N ALA A 162 -4.07 -3.21 23.15
CA ALA A 162 -5.52 -3.15 23.23
C ALA A 162 -5.96 -1.78 23.73
N GLY A 163 -7.08 -1.27 23.24
CA GLY A 163 -7.52 0.07 23.56
C GLY A 163 -8.04 0.77 22.32
N ASN A 164 -8.39 2.03 22.45
CA ASN A 164 -8.59 2.88 21.28
C ASN A 164 -7.38 3.79 21.24
N ASP A 165 -6.48 3.53 20.32
CA ASP A 165 -5.14 4.08 20.33
C ASP A 165 -4.97 5.17 19.27
N THR A 166 -3.99 6.05 19.46
CA THR A 166 -3.63 7.10 18.51
C THR A 166 -2.12 7.08 18.30
N LEU A 167 -1.69 6.68 17.12
CA LEU A 167 -0.29 6.50 16.74
C LEU A 167 0.06 7.48 15.62
N SER A 168 1.17 8.17 15.76
CA SER A 168 1.80 9.00 14.73
C SER A 168 3.25 8.56 14.60
N GLY A 169 3.68 8.21 13.38
CA GLY A 169 5.05 7.82 13.06
C GLY A 169 5.96 9.04 13.12
N GLY A 170 5.77 9.97 12.21
CA GLY A 170 6.52 11.22 12.14
C GLY A 170 7.41 11.24 10.90
N ASP A 171 8.66 11.65 11.04
CA ASP A 171 9.63 11.59 9.94
C ASP A 171 10.40 10.25 9.98
N GLY A 172 10.21 9.34 9.04
CA GLY A 172 10.89 8.05 9.08
C GLY A 172 10.14 7.00 8.27
N ASN A 173 10.70 5.79 8.15
CA ASN A 173 9.92 4.65 7.67
C ASN A 173 9.44 3.88 8.90
N ASP A 174 8.21 4.13 9.29
CA ASP A 174 7.66 3.70 10.56
C ASP A 174 6.83 2.42 10.43
N SER A 175 6.71 1.69 11.53
CA SER A 175 5.88 0.49 11.63
C SER A 175 4.91 0.63 12.79
N LEU A 176 3.64 0.89 12.48
CA LEU A 176 2.59 1.20 13.45
C LEU A 176 1.55 0.07 13.52
N TYR A 177 1.31 -0.44 14.73
CA TYR A 177 0.37 -1.53 15.01
C TYR A 177 -0.63 -1.08 16.07
N GLY A 178 -1.91 -0.93 15.69
CA GLY A 178 -3.00 -0.57 16.60
C GLY A 178 -3.31 -1.71 17.57
N GLY A 179 -3.70 -2.86 17.02
CA GLY A 179 -3.92 -4.08 17.77
C GLY A 179 -5.40 -4.37 17.91
N THR A 180 -6.01 -4.18 19.07
CA THR A 180 -7.46 -4.40 19.25
C THR A 180 -8.15 -3.16 19.80
N GLY A 181 -9.32 -2.85 19.25
CA GLY A 181 -10.12 -1.67 19.55
C GLY A 181 -10.06 -0.71 18.38
N ASN A 182 -10.61 0.50 18.53
CA ASN A 182 -10.77 1.41 17.40
C ASN A 182 -9.60 2.40 17.37
N ASP A 183 -8.68 2.18 16.45
CA ASP A 183 -7.39 2.84 16.44
C ASP A 183 -7.27 3.91 15.34
N CYS A 184 -6.45 4.92 15.60
CA CYS A 184 -6.10 5.97 14.64
C CYS A 184 -4.59 5.95 14.41
N LEU A 185 -4.17 5.53 13.22
CA LEU A 185 -2.77 5.42 12.82
C LEU A 185 -2.47 6.45 11.73
N ASN A 186 -1.39 7.21 11.90
CA ASN A 186 -0.88 8.15 10.91
C ASN A 186 0.63 7.90 10.70
N GLY A 187 1.04 7.54 9.49
CA GLY A 187 2.46 7.34 9.15
C GLY A 187 3.24 8.65 9.16
N ASP A 188 2.61 9.73 8.70
CA ASP A 188 3.20 11.05 8.48
C ASP A 188 4.16 11.05 7.27
N ASN A 189 5.48 11.14 7.44
CA ASN A 189 6.44 11.29 6.33
C ASN A 189 7.37 10.08 6.25
N GLY A 190 7.39 9.41 5.10
CA GLY A 190 8.29 8.31 4.76
C GLY A 190 7.51 7.10 4.30
N ASN A 191 8.17 5.95 4.11
CA ASN A 191 7.46 4.76 3.59
C ASN A 191 7.04 3.89 4.77
N ASP A 192 5.79 4.03 5.17
CA ASP A 192 5.30 3.50 6.44
C ASP A 192 4.56 2.17 6.26
N THR A 193 4.52 1.38 7.33
CA THR A 193 3.69 0.19 7.43
C THR A 193 2.71 0.36 8.59
N LEU A 194 1.41 0.38 8.28
CA LEU A 194 0.34 0.57 9.25
C LEU A 194 -0.56 -0.67 9.28
N GLU A 195 -0.80 -1.21 10.46
CA GLU A 195 -1.73 -2.31 10.70
C GLU A 195 -2.73 -1.92 11.81
N GLY A 196 -4.01 -1.77 11.44
CA GLY A 196 -5.10 -1.41 12.36
C GLY A 196 -5.34 -2.53 13.37
N GLY A 197 -5.61 -3.73 12.87
CA GLY A 197 -5.78 -4.92 13.68
C GLY A 197 -7.24 -5.30 13.78
N ALA A 198 -7.84 -5.31 14.97
CA ALA A 198 -9.24 -5.67 15.15
C ALA A 198 -10.04 -4.51 15.72
N GLY A 199 -11.00 -3.98 14.98
CA GLY A 199 -11.80 -2.85 15.44
C GLY A 199 -12.48 -2.09 14.33
N ILE A 200 -12.48 -0.77 14.45
CA ILE A 200 -12.90 0.16 13.40
C ILE A 200 -11.78 1.18 13.36
N ASP A 201 -10.88 1.00 12.40
CA ASP A 201 -9.60 1.70 12.40
C ASP A 201 -9.56 2.79 11.33
N SER A 202 -8.78 3.83 11.60
CA SER A 202 -8.48 4.92 10.66
C SER A 202 -6.98 4.93 10.39
N LEU A 203 -6.58 4.56 9.18
CA LEU A 203 -5.20 4.49 8.74
C LEU A 203 -4.93 5.59 7.71
N LEU A 204 -3.98 6.47 8.02
CA LEU A 204 -3.47 7.50 7.11
C LEU A 204 -1.99 7.20 6.85
N GLY A 205 -1.62 6.92 5.60
CA GLY A 205 -0.21 6.69 5.22
C GLY A 205 0.58 7.98 5.35
N GLY A 206 0.27 8.97 4.52
CA GLY A 206 0.87 10.30 4.62
C GLY A 206 1.67 10.61 3.36
N GLU A 207 2.92 11.03 3.48
CA GLU A 207 3.83 11.22 2.35
C GLU A 207 4.76 10.01 2.21
N GLY A 208 4.70 9.26 1.11
CA GLY A 208 5.62 8.16 0.87
C GLY A 208 4.98 7.02 0.09
N ASN A 209 5.59 5.84 0.10
CA ASN A 209 4.96 4.66 -0.49
C ASN A 209 4.61 3.70 0.64
N ASP A 210 3.35 3.75 1.06
CA ASP A 210 2.93 3.17 2.32
C ASP A 210 2.26 1.81 2.12
N MET A 211 2.23 1.03 3.19
CA MET A 211 1.57 -0.26 3.26
C MET A 211 0.54 -0.24 4.39
N LEU A 212 -0.74 -0.16 4.05
CA LEU A 212 -1.83 -0.09 5.02
C LEU A 212 -2.65 -1.38 5.03
N TYR A 213 -2.86 -1.93 6.23
CA TYR A 213 -3.63 -3.13 6.51
C TYR A 213 -4.71 -2.82 7.57
N GLY A 214 -5.98 -2.80 7.17
CA GLY A 214 -7.10 -2.53 8.09
C GLY A 214 -7.27 -3.63 9.13
N GLY A 215 -7.24 -4.90 8.68
CA GLY A 215 -7.44 -6.06 9.53
C GLY A 215 -8.92 -6.48 9.61
N VAL A 216 -9.41 -6.75 10.81
CA VAL A 216 -10.78 -7.17 11.08
C VAL A 216 -11.60 -5.97 11.51
N GLY A 217 -12.52 -5.52 10.68
CA GLY A 217 -13.24 -4.31 11.02
C GLY A 217 -13.91 -3.62 9.85
N ASN A 218 -14.49 -2.45 10.11
CA ASN A 218 -14.95 -1.58 9.04
C ASN A 218 -14.01 -0.38 9.00
N ASP A 219 -12.90 -0.52 8.29
CA ASP A 219 -11.77 0.40 8.43
C ASP A 219 -11.81 1.48 7.36
N THR A 220 -11.16 2.61 7.65
CA THR A 220 -10.93 3.70 6.69
C THR A 220 -9.45 3.82 6.41
N LEU A 221 -9.08 3.68 5.13
CA LEU A 221 -7.70 3.70 4.67
C LEU A 221 -7.50 4.85 3.67
N ASP A 222 -6.51 5.69 3.92
CA ASP A 222 -6.05 6.75 3.03
C ASP A 222 -4.53 6.61 2.86
N GLY A 223 -4.06 6.27 1.66
CA GLY A 223 -2.62 6.16 1.39
C GLY A 223 -1.91 7.51 1.52
N GLY A 224 -2.59 8.59 1.12
CA GLY A 224 -1.97 9.90 1.06
C GLY A 224 -1.20 10.08 -0.24
N VAL A 225 -0.06 10.77 -0.19
CA VAL A 225 0.79 11.12 -1.33
C VAL A 225 1.82 10.04 -1.57
N GLY A 226 1.72 9.34 -2.71
CA GLY A 226 2.82 8.56 -3.27
C GLY A 226 2.34 7.35 -4.03
N ASN A 227 2.82 6.14 -3.72
CA ASN A 227 2.33 4.95 -4.42
C ASN A 227 2.07 3.85 -3.40
N ASP A 228 0.84 3.80 -2.92
CA ASP A 228 0.54 3.07 -1.71
C ASP A 228 -0.07 1.70 -2.01
N THR A 229 0.05 0.80 -1.06
CA THR A 229 -0.61 -0.51 -1.09
C THR A 229 -1.59 -0.62 0.06
N LEU A 230 -2.87 -0.74 -0.29
CA LEU A 230 -3.96 -0.75 0.68
C LEU A 230 -4.66 -2.11 0.70
N SER A 231 -4.84 -2.70 1.89
CA SER A 231 -5.70 -3.85 2.14
C SER A 231 -6.62 -3.55 3.31
N GLY A 232 -7.92 -3.42 3.07
CA GLY A 232 -8.89 -3.35 4.17
C GLY A 232 -9.19 -4.70 4.82
N ASP A 233 -8.60 -5.80 4.30
CA ASP A 233 -8.84 -7.16 4.80
C ASP A 233 -10.34 -7.47 5.00
N ALA A 234 -10.77 -7.87 6.21
CA ALA A 234 -12.11 -8.39 6.45
C ALA A 234 -13.07 -7.29 6.93
N GLY A 235 -14.22 -7.17 6.26
CA GLY A 235 -15.31 -6.28 6.66
C GLY A 235 -15.68 -5.24 5.60
N ASN A 236 -16.36 -4.15 5.99
CA ASN A 236 -16.84 -3.12 5.08
C ASN A 236 -15.97 -1.87 5.16
N ASN A 237 -14.95 -1.82 4.31
CA ASN A 237 -13.91 -0.81 4.37
C ASN A 237 -14.18 0.37 3.44
N ILE A 238 -13.59 1.51 3.77
CA ILE A 238 -13.57 2.72 2.97
C ILE A 238 -12.13 3.01 2.55
N TYR A 239 -11.89 3.06 1.25
CA TYR A 239 -10.62 3.52 0.68
C TYR A 239 -10.81 4.95 0.19
N LEU A 240 -9.97 5.90 0.64
CA LEU A 240 -9.97 7.27 0.17
C LEU A 240 -8.94 7.43 -0.96
N PHE A 241 -9.32 8.14 -2.03
CA PHE A 241 -8.40 8.42 -3.14
C PHE A 241 -8.69 9.75 -3.82
N GLY A 242 -7.65 10.46 -4.24
CA GLY A 242 -7.65 11.89 -4.50
C GLY A 242 -6.71 12.33 -5.61
N ARG A 243 -6.72 13.65 -5.89
CA ARG A 243 -5.69 14.27 -6.74
C ARG A 243 -4.43 14.49 -5.90
N GLY A 244 -3.27 14.10 -6.44
CA GLY A 244 -1.99 14.18 -5.74
C GLY A 244 -1.66 12.93 -4.93
N ASP A 245 -2.57 11.96 -4.85
CA ASP A 245 -2.34 10.72 -4.10
C ASP A 245 -1.39 9.77 -4.86
N GLY A 246 -1.19 9.97 -6.17
CA GLY A 246 -0.23 9.20 -6.96
C GLY A 246 -0.78 7.85 -7.46
N GLN A 247 0.01 6.78 -7.40
CA GLN A 247 -0.34 5.50 -8.05
C GLN A 247 -0.57 4.34 -7.06
N ASP A 248 -1.77 4.25 -6.54
CA ASP A 248 -2.10 3.33 -5.46
C ASP A 248 -2.62 1.98 -5.96
N ASN A 249 -2.50 0.99 -5.08
CA ASN A 249 -2.80 -0.39 -5.33
C ASN A 249 -3.66 -0.98 -4.21
N ILE A 250 -4.94 -1.22 -4.48
CA ILE A 250 -5.84 -1.92 -3.56
C ILE A 250 -5.79 -3.42 -3.85
N ARG A 251 -5.49 -4.21 -2.81
CA ARG A 251 -5.54 -5.67 -2.83
C ARG A 251 -6.06 -6.17 -1.49
N SER A 252 -7.11 -6.97 -1.50
CA SER A 252 -7.57 -7.69 -0.30
C SER A 252 -8.13 -9.05 -0.71
N HIS A 253 -8.12 -9.98 0.23
CA HIS A 253 -8.77 -11.28 0.10
C HIS A 253 -9.76 -11.47 1.26
N ASP A 254 -11.04 -11.29 0.99
CA ASP A 254 -12.11 -11.41 1.99
C ASP A 254 -13.24 -12.28 1.47
N SER A 255 -13.44 -13.46 2.05
CA SER A 255 -14.53 -14.38 1.67
C SER A 255 -15.87 -14.08 2.37
N THR A 256 -15.97 -12.99 3.13
CA THR A 256 -17.19 -12.61 3.85
C THR A 256 -18.33 -12.31 2.87
N ALA A 257 -19.46 -12.99 3.04
CA ALA A 257 -20.62 -12.82 2.18
C ALA A 257 -21.29 -11.46 2.42
N GLY A 258 -21.61 -10.74 1.34
CA GLY A 258 -22.31 -9.46 1.42
C GLY A 258 -21.45 -8.30 1.89
N LYS A 259 -20.12 -8.43 1.85
CA LYS A 259 -19.18 -7.33 2.07
C LYS A 259 -19.47 -6.18 1.10
N LEU A 260 -19.30 -4.96 1.59
CA LEU A 260 -19.59 -3.73 0.87
C LEU A 260 -18.46 -2.73 1.10
N ASN A 261 -17.34 -2.97 0.43
CA ASN A 261 -16.22 -2.05 0.43
C ASN A 261 -16.49 -0.88 -0.52
N VAL A 262 -16.13 0.32 -0.08
CA VAL A 262 -16.37 1.59 -0.78
C VAL A 262 -15.05 2.24 -1.13
N LEU A 263 -14.83 2.51 -2.41
CA LEU A 263 -13.88 3.52 -2.83
C LEU A 263 -14.58 4.88 -2.79
N GLN A 264 -14.08 5.80 -1.96
CA GLN A 264 -14.59 7.16 -1.86
C GLN A 264 -13.55 8.11 -2.45
N PHE A 265 -13.89 8.74 -3.58
CA PHE A 265 -13.07 9.83 -4.10
C PHE A 265 -13.15 11.05 -3.18
N LYS A 266 -12.00 11.65 -2.86
CA LYS A 266 -11.87 12.89 -2.08
C LYS A 266 -12.57 14.06 -2.81
N GLU A 267 -12.80 15.16 -2.10
CA GLU A 267 -13.46 16.34 -2.67
C GLU A 267 -12.74 16.87 -3.93
N GLY A 268 -13.49 17.51 -4.83
CA GLY A 268 -12.93 18.10 -6.05
C GLY A 268 -12.71 17.12 -7.21
N ILE A 269 -13.22 15.89 -7.10
CA ILE A 269 -13.23 14.89 -8.17
C ILE A 269 -14.67 14.64 -8.61
N ALA A 270 -14.96 14.98 -9.86
CA ALA A 270 -16.27 14.69 -10.45
C ALA A 270 -16.29 13.27 -11.07
N PRO A 271 -17.47 12.63 -11.16
CA PRO A 271 -17.62 11.36 -11.89
C PRO A 271 -17.11 11.40 -13.35
N SER A 272 -17.14 12.57 -13.99
CA SER A 272 -16.64 12.78 -15.35
C SER A 272 -15.11 12.86 -15.45
N ASP A 273 -14.43 13.07 -14.32
CA ASP A 273 -12.96 13.16 -14.29
C ASP A 273 -12.32 11.77 -14.30
N ILE A 274 -13.08 10.71 -14.03
CA ILE A 274 -12.54 9.36 -13.89
C ILE A 274 -12.55 8.62 -15.22
N ILE A 275 -11.37 8.20 -15.63
CA ILE A 275 -11.14 7.28 -16.73
C ILE A 275 -11.12 5.87 -16.16
N VAL A 276 -12.03 5.02 -16.64
CA VAL A 276 -12.20 3.64 -16.16
C VAL A 276 -11.64 2.68 -17.20
N LYS A 277 -10.73 1.78 -16.81
CA LYS A 277 -10.14 0.78 -17.71
C LYS A 277 -10.01 -0.57 -17.04
N GLN A 278 -10.11 -1.64 -17.83
CA GLN A 278 -9.64 -2.95 -17.42
C GLN A 278 -8.12 -3.03 -17.59
N ALA A 279 -7.43 -3.59 -16.60
CA ALA A 279 -5.98 -3.70 -16.59
C ALA A 279 -5.49 -5.08 -16.13
N TYR A 280 -4.25 -5.41 -16.49
CA TYR A 280 -3.65 -6.70 -16.22
C TYR A 280 -3.01 -6.73 -14.83
N ASP A 281 -3.46 -7.65 -13.98
CA ASP A 281 -3.11 -7.79 -12.56
C ASP A 281 -2.12 -8.93 -12.26
N GLY A 282 -1.49 -9.52 -13.28
CA GLY A 282 -0.44 -10.52 -13.07
C GLY A 282 -0.92 -11.94 -12.69
N TYR A 283 -2.18 -12.12 -12.29
CA TYR A 283 -2.73 -13.45 -11.95
C TYR A 283 -2.87 -14.36 -13.18
N TRP A 284 -2.66 -15.67 -12.98
CA TRP A 284 -2.82 -16.71 -14.00
C TRP A 284 -4.24 -16.67 -14.59
N GLY A 285 -4.36 -16.19 -15.84
CA GLY A 285 -5.66 -15.96 -16.51
C GLY A 285 -5.80 -14.54 -17.07
N GLY A 286 -5.18 -13.57 -16.42
CA GLY A 286 -4.94 -12.21 -16.91
C GLY A 286 -6.13 -11.26 -16.99
N GLY A 287 -5.90 -10.00 -16.61
CA GLY A 287 -6.82 -8.88 -16.90
C GLY A 287 -7.92 -8.68 -15.87
N ASN A 288 -7.75 -9.15 -14.63
CA ASN A 288 -8.81 -9.04 -13.63
C ASN A 288 -8.72 -7.77 -12.79
N GLY A 289 -7.78 -6.87 -13.11
CA GLY A 289 -7.64 -5.59 -12.43
C GLY A 289 -8.55 -4.52 -13.02
N LEU A 290 -9.01 -3.62 -12.16
CA LEU A 290 -9.68 -2.37 -12.54
C LEU A 290 -8.72 -1.21 -12.33
N GLU A 291 -8.54 -0.38 -13.33
CA GLU A 291 -7.77 0.86 -13.27
C GLU A 291 -8.74 2.05 -13.31
N LEU A 292 -8.63 2.94 -12.33
CA LEU A 292 -9.32 4.22 -12.27
C LEU A 292 -8.27 5.32 -12.29
N SER A 293 -8.24 6.13 -13.34
CA SER A 293 -7.31 7.26 -13.47
C SER A 293 -8.05 8.58 -13.39
N ILE A 294 -7.45 9.59 -12.77
CA ILE A 294 -8.01 10.94 -12.75
C ILE A 294 -7.50 11.71 -13.97
N ALA A 295 -8.43 12.16 -14.82
CA ALA A 295 -8.12 12.89 -16.04
C ALA A 295 -7.34 14.18 -15.72
N GLY A 296 -6.28 14.41 -16.49
CA GLY A 296 -5.42 15.57 -16.35
C GLY A 296 -4.34 15.46 -15.27
N THR A 297 -4.22 14.32 -14.58
CA THR A 297 -3.14 14.05 -13.61
C THR A 297 -2.44 12.72 -13.89
N THR A 298 -1.42 12.41 -13.08
CA THR A 298 -0.77 11.09 -13.04
C THR A 298 -1.42 10.14 -12.04
N ASP A 299 -2.45 10.61 -11.33
CA ASP A 299 -3.07 9.84 -10.25
C ASP A 299 -3.87 8.67 -10.82
N LYS A 300 -3.58 7.47 -10.31
CA LYS A 300 -4.16 6.22 -10.74
C LYS A 300 -4.38 5.31 -9.53
N LEU A 301 -5.55 4.71 -9.45
CA LEU A 301 -5.84 3.64 -8.52
C LEU A 301 -5.97 2.32 -9.28
N PHE A 302 -5.21 1.31 -8.86
CA PHE A 302 -5.31 -0.04 -9.39
C PHE A 302 -5.95 -0.97 -8.35
N ILE A 303 -7.04 -1.64 -8.75
CA ILE A 303 -7.80 -2.53 -7.90
C ILE A 303 -7.60 -3.95 -8.42
N ASN A 304 -6.87 -4.77 -7.66
CA ASN A 304 -6.53 -6.14 -8.04
C ASN A 304 -7.75 -7.06 -7.94
N GLY A 305 -7.85 -8.05 -8.83
CA GLY A 305 -8.87 -9.10 -8.73
C GLY A 305 -10.33 -8.65 -8.88
N TYR A 306 -10.59 -7.39 -9.22
CA TYR A 306 -11.94 -6.82 -9.37
C TYR A 306 -12.86 -7.63 -10.31
N PHE A 307 -12.32 -8.17 -11.40
CA PHE A 307 -13.08 -9.01 -12.35
C PHE A 307 -12.85 -10.52 -12.15
N TYR A 308 -12.23 -10.94 -11.04
CA TYR A 308 -11.92 -12.34 -10.81
C TYR A 308 -13.19 -13.19 -10.70
N GLY A 309 -13.25 -14.27 -11.50
CA GLY A 309 -14.41 -15.15 -11.56
C GLY A 309 -15.66 -14.52 -12.19
N ASP A 310 -15.50 -13.42 -12.93
CA ASP A 310 -16.58 -12.66 -13.60
C ASP A 310 -17.69 -12.18 -12.66
N THR A 311 -17.34 -11.99 -11.39
CA THR A 311 -18.21 -11.40 -10.37
C THR A 311 -17.46 -10.33 -9.62
N THR A 312 -18.17 -9.26 -9.26
CA THR A 312 -17.64 -8.13 -8.48
C THR A 312 -17.74 -8.36 -6.97
N ASP A 313 -18.30 -9.49 -6.56
CA ASP A 313 -18.45 -9.94 -5.17
C ASP A 313 -17.59 -11.19 -4.88
N SER A 314 -16.48 -11.36 -5.62
CA SER A 314 -15.54 -12.44 -5.34
C SER A 314 -14.72 -12.16 -4.08
N ALA A 315 -14.11 -13.21 -3.51
CA ALA A 315 -13.19 -13.04 -2.39
C ALA A 315 -12.01 -12.10 -2.72
N TYR A 316 -11.62 -12.06 -3.99
CA TYR A 316 -10.51 -11.26 -4.51
C TYR A 316 -10.92 -9.86 -4.99
N SER A 317 -12.21 -9.51 -4.94
CA SER A 317 -12.70 -8.17 -5.31
C SER A 317 -12.78 -7.29 -4.06
N PRO A 318 -11.88 -6.31 -3.90
CA PRO A 318 -11.78 -5.52 -2.67
C PRO A 318 -12.68 -4.28 -2.67
N VAL A 319 -13.41 -3.97 -3.76
CA VAL A 319 -14.30 -2.79 -3.87
C VAL A 319 -15.62 -3.18 -4.52
N GLN A 320 -16.74 -2.81 -3.91
CA GLN A 320 -18.09 -3.06 -4.42
C GLN A 320 -18.79 -1.79 -4.90
N GLN A 321 -18.40 -0.62 -4.36
CA GLN A 321 -19.04 0.66 -4.65
C GLN A 321 -18.00 1.77 -4.79
N VAL A 322 -18.22 2.68 -5.73
CA VAL A 322 -17.46 3.93 -5.88
C VAL A 322 -18.39 5.10 -5.53
N LYS A 323 -17.92 6.02 -4.69
CA LYS A 323 -18.66 7.22 -4.27
C LYS A 323 -17.87 8.48 -4.55
N PHE A 324 -18.61 9.57 -4.76
CA PHE A 324 -18.10 10.91 -5.01
C PHE A 324 -18.73 11.89 -4.03
N ALA A 325 -18.08 13.05 -3.82
CA ALA A 325 -18.53 14.08 -2.89
C ALA A 325 -19.90 14.70 -3.25
N ASP A 326 -20.29 14.65 -4.53
CA ASP A 326 -21.59 15.14 -5.02
C ASP A 326 -22.77 14.17 -4.71
N GLY A 327 -22.49 13.04 -4.05
CA GLY A 327 -23.46 11.99 -3.75
C GLY A 327 -23.65 10.97 -4.87
N THR A 328 -22.99 11.15 -6.02
CA THR A 328 -22.99 10.16 -7.10
C THR A 328 -22.38 8.86 -6.60
N THR A 329 -23.02 7.75 -6.96
CA THR A 329 -22.60 6.40 -6.62
C THR A 329 -22.51 5.56 -7.89
N TRP A 330 -21.42 4.81 -8.06
CA TRP A 330 -21.34 3.71 -9.01
C TRP A 330 -21.32 2.40 -8.25
N ASN A 331 -22.29 1.54 -8.54
CA ASN A 331 -22.23 0.15 -8.14
C ASN A 331 -21.45 -0.66 -9.19
N SER A 332 -21.26 -1.94 -8.92
CA SER A 332 -20.58 -2.87 -9.82
C SER A 332 -21.11 -2.86 -11.27
N ALA A 333 -22.44 -2.80 -11.45
CA ALA A 333 -23.05 -2.76 -12.78
C ALA A 333 -22.72 -1.47 -13.55
N ALA A 334 -22.72 -0.32 -12.85
CA ALA A 334 -22.34 0.96 -13.44
C ALA A 334 -20.85 1.01 -13.81
N ILE A 335 -19.99 0.39 -13.00
CA ILE A 335 -18.55 0.27 -13.27
C ILE A 335 -18.32 -0.60 -14.52
N LEU A 336 -18.97 -1.77 -14.60
CA LEU A 336 -18.89 -2.65 -15.76
C LEU A 336 -19.35 -1.93 -17.04
N ALA A 337 -20.47 -1.22 -17.00
CA ALA A 337 -20.97 -0.46 -18.15
C ALA A 337 -19.95 0.58 -18.65
N LYS A 338 -19.18 1.20 -17.75
CA LYS A 338 -18.13 2.17 -18.10
C LYS A 338 -16.91 1.51 -18.73
N VAL A 339 -16.49 0.36 -18.21
CA VAL A 339 -15.38 -0.43 -18.77
C VAL A 339 -15.68 -0.84 -20.21
N PHE A 340 -16.90 -1.30 -20.50
CA PHE A 340 -17.29 -1.81 -21.81
C PHE A 340 -17.82 -0.75 -22.79
N ALA A 341 -17.91 0.52 -22.38
CA ALA A 341 -18.33 1.60 -23.28
C ALA A 341 -17.31 1.88 -24.40
N GLY A 342 -16.04 1.49 -24.21
CA GLY A 342 -14.95 1.89 -25.10
C GLY A 342 -14.65 3.39 -25.00
N THR A 343 -13.47 3.79 -25.44
CA THR A 343 -13.00 5.16 -25.53
C THR A 343 -12.64 5.49 -26.99
N GLU A 344 -12.42 6.77 -27.30
CA GLU A 344 -11.89 7.17 -28.61
C GLU A 344 -10.42 6.70 -28.84
N GLY A 345 -9.78 6.14 -27.80
CA GLY A 345 -8.41 5.64 -27.81
C GLY A 345 -8.27 4.15 -28.18
N SER A 346 -7.07 3.60 -27.97
CA SER A 346 -6.84 2.15 -28.07
C SER A 346 -7.19 1.49 -26.75
N ASP A 347 -8.32 0.79 -26.70
CA ASP A 347 -8.73 0.00 -25.53
C ASP A 347 -8.41 -1.48 -25.70
N SER A 348 -7.97 -2.12 -24.61
CA SER A 348 -7.86 -3.57 -24.51
C SER A 348 -9.00 -4.10 -23.66
N LEU A 349 -10.17 -4.29 -24.27
CA LEU A 349 -11.33 -4.87 -23.59
C LEU A 349 -11.27 -6.39 -23.65
N ARG A 350 -11.37 -7.07 -22.50
CA ARG A 350 -11.60 -8.52 -22.44
C ARG A 350 -13.04 -8.77 -22.03
N GLY A 351 -13.72 -9.60 -22.81
CA GLY A 351 -15.05 -10.07 -22.46
C GLY A 351 -15.07 -10.84 -21.14
N THR A 352 -16.23 -10.87 -20.50
CA THR A 352 -16.50 -11.71 -19.32
C THR A 352 -16.83 -13.14 -19.76
N THR A 353 -16.90 -14.11 -18.85
CA THR A 353 -17.44 -15.45 -19.19
C THR A 353 -18.95 -15.47 -19.44
N SER A 354 -19.64 -14.35 -19.19
CA SER A 354 -21.05 -14.18 -19.54
C SER A 354 -21.20 -13.81 -21.03
N SER A 355 -22.42 -13.95 -21.58
CA SER A 355 -22.67 -13.55 -22.97
C SER A 355 -22.63 -12.02 -23.09
N ASP A 356 -21.46 -11.46 -23.39
CA ASP A 356 -21.31 -10.02 -23.60
C ASP A 356 -22.05 -9.60 -24.88
N THR A 357 -23.13 -8.83 -24.72
CA THR A 357 -23.79 -8.15 -25.83
C THR A 357 -23.37 -6.69 -25.83
N SER A 358 -22.44 -6.32 -26.71
CA SER A 358 -22.14 -4.90 -26.98
C SER A 358 -23.40 -4.24 -27.56
N SER A 359 -23.88 -3.15 -26.96
CA SER A 359 -25.11 -2.45 -27.39
C SER A 359 -24.95 -1.63 -28.67
N GLU A 360 -23.78 -1.64 -29.30
CA GLU A 360 -23.60 -1.15 -30.66
C GLU A 360 -23.50 -2.34 -31.61
N GLY A 361 -24.06 -2.23 -32.80
CA GLY A 361 -24.32 -3.35 -33.71
C GLY A 361 -23.08 -4.08 -34.26
N TRP A 362 -22.47 -4.95 -33.46
CA TRP A 362 -21.38 -5.83 -33.88
C TRP A 362 -21.89 -7.27 -34.06
N ALA A 363 -22.84 -7.44 -34.99
CA ALA A 363 -23.48 -8.73 -35.28
C ALA A 363 -22.59 -9.75 -36.02
N ALA A 364 -21.25 -9.64 -35.98
CA ALA A 364 -20.34 -10.48 -36.77
C ALA A 364 -19.29 -11.25 -35.95
N ALA A 365 -19.37 -11.29 -34.62
CA ALA A 365 -18.43 -12.09 -33.79
C ALA A 365 -19.14 -13.26 -33.09
N ARG A 366 -19.90 -14.07 -33.84
CA ARG A 366 -20.25 -15.41 -33.36
C ARG A 366 -18.98 -16.27 -33.46
N SER A 367 -18.57 -16.81 -32.31
CA SER A 367 -17.55 -17.86 -32.13
C SER A 367 -16.08 -17.54 -32.45
N MET A 368 -15.44 -16.60 -31.75
CA MET A 368 -13.98 -16.67 -31.60
C MET A 368 -13.54 -16.42 -30.16
N ALA A 369 -13.40 -17.53 -29.45
CA ALA A 369 -12.51 -17.62 -28.30
C ALA A 369 -11.07 -17.33 -28.75
N ARG A 370 -10.33 -16.63 -27.87
CA ARG A 370 -8.88 -16.33 -27.91
C ARG A 370 -8.48 -15.15 -28.81
N ARG A 371 -8.25 -14.00 -28.14
CA ARG A 371 -7.53 -12.79 -28.58
C ARG A 371 -8.17 -12.00 -29.73
N ALA A 372 -8.88 -10.92 -29.38
CA ALA A 372 -9.01 -9.77 -30.25
C ALA A 372 -8.24 -8.59 -29.62
N THR A 373 -7.02 -8.33 -30.11
CA THR A 373 -6.39 -7.01 -29.92
C THR A 373 -6.96 -6.11 -31.01
N ILE A 374 -7.93 -5.27 -30.67
CA ILE A 374 -8.53 -4.35 -31.64
C ILE A 374 -7.61 -3.13 -31.75
N ARG A 375 -6.77 -3.08 -32.79
CA ARG A 375 -6.00 -1.87 -33.15
C ARG A 375 -6.86 -1.01 -34.07
N SER A 376 -7.31 0.15 -33.60
CA SER A 376 -7.92 1.14 -34.49
C SER A 376 -6.83 1.71 -35.42
N THR A 377 -6.98 1.49 -36.72
CA THR A 377 -6.12 2.12 -37.72
C THR A 377 -6.78 3.45 -38.08
N ALA A 378 -6.05 4.54 -37.91
CA ALA A 378 -6.53 5.90 -38.18
C ALA A 378 -7.21 6.00 -39.55
N VAL A 379 -8.52 6.33 -39.56
CA VAL A 379 -9.20 6.75 -40.78
C VAL A 379 -8.72 8.15 -41.09
N ARG A 380 -7.75 8.24 -42.02
CA ARG A 380 -7.33 9.48 -42.65
C ARG A 380 -8.56 10.09 -43.34
N ALA A 381 -9.03 11.21 -42.81
CA ALA A 381 -10.08 12.02 -43.42
C ALA A 381 -9.71 12.32 -44.87
N THR A 382 -10.38 11.66 -45.82
CA THR A 382 -10.30 12.02 -47.23
C THR A 382 -11.46 12.97 -47.50
N THR A 383 -11.18 14.26 -47.43
CA THR A 383 -12.09 15.34 -47.86
C THR A 383 -12.40 15.15 -49.34
N ARG A 384 -13.52 14.50 -49.69
CA ARG A 384 -14.04 14.52 -51.06
C ARG A 384 -14.82 15.82 -51.27
N SER A 385 -14.11 16.82 -51.78
CA SER A 385 -14.71 18.02 -52.36
C SER A 385 -15.55 17.63 -53.58
N LYS A 386 -16.85 17.95 -53.57
CA LYS A 386 -17.70 17.96 -54.76
C LYS A 386 -17.29 19.16 -55.63
N VAL A 387 -16.49 18.91 -56.65
CA VAL A 387 -16.33 19.85 -57.79
C VAL A 387 -17.11 19.29 -58.96
N ALA A 388 -18.20 19.97 -59.31
CA ALA A 388 -18.94 19.74 -60.54
C ALA A 388 -18.06 20.17 -61.73
N ARG A 389 -17.80 19.25 -62.67
CA ARG A 389 -17.16 19.59 -63.95
C ARG A 389 -18.19 19.52 -65.06
N ALA A 390 -18.43 20.68 -65.67
CA ALA A 390 -19.27 20.85 -66.84
C ALA A 390 -18.69 20.08 -68.05
N THR A 391 -19.55 19.33 -68.73
CA THR A 391 -19.30 18.73 -70.04
C THR A 391 -19.41 19.79 -71.12
N THR A 392 -18.30 20.13 -71.76
CA THR A 392 -18.26 20.79 -73.08
C THR A 392 -17.56 19.86 -74.05
N THR A 393 -18.33 19.23 -74.94
CA THR A 393 -17.84 18.50 -76.11
C THR A 393 -17.75 19.46 -77.30
N SER A 394 -16.53 19.72 -77.77
CA SER A 394 -16.26 20.33 -79.08
C SER A 394 -15.33 19.41 -79.87
N SER A 395 -15.90 18.64 -80.80
CA SER A 395 -15.16 17.91 -81.84
C SER A 395 -15.24 18.71 -83.14
N GLY A 396 -14.07 19.03 -83.70
CA GLY A 396 -13.90 19.85 -84.88
C GLY A 396 -14.38 19.20 -86.18
N THR A 397 -14.71 20.09 -87.11
CA THR A 397 -15.24 19.88 -88.46
C THR A 397 -14.12 19.68 -89.48
N THR A 398 -14.35 18.83 -90.49
CA THR A 398 -13.97 18.92 -91.94
C THR A 398 -14.20 17.53 -92.56
N ALA A 399 -14.68 17.29 -93.79
CA ALA A 399 -15.31 18.04 -94.87
C ALA A 399 -15.84 16.97 -95.87
N ALA A 400 -17.00 17.20 -96.53
CA ALA A 400 -17.30 16.69 -97.88
C ALA A 400 -18.66 17.25 -98.39
N THR A 401 -18.58 17.93 -99.52
CA THR A 401 -19.60 18.41 -100.48
C THR A 401 -20.26 17.25 -101.28
N PRO A 402 -21.22 17.47 -102.21
CA PRO A 402 -21.75 18.71 -102.79
C PRO A 402 -23.16 19.13 -102.35
#